data_AF-A0A2A4QB39-F1
#
_entry.id   AF-A0A2A4QB39-F1
#
_cell.length_a   1.000
_cell.length_b   1.000
_cell.length_c   1.000
_cell.angle_alpha   90.00
_cell.angle_beta   90.00
_cell.angle_gamma   90.00
#
_symmetry.space_group_name_H-M   'P 1'
#
loop_
_entity.id
_entity.type
_entity.pdbx_description
1 polymer ?
#
loop_
_entity_poly.entity_id
_entity_poly.type
_entity_poly.pdbx_seq_one_letter_code
_entity_poly.pdbx_strand_id
1 'polypeptide(L)'
;MNKLPDDFKEIVKIKKIRAWSVDECAKCHAKFNFMFRQGKVFFDGTCDCSPRDKSRISTWGEVAEVYNNQQSLVLKEKYQLFWKLD
;
A
#
# COMPACT_ATOMS: atom_id res chain seq x y z
N MET A 1 -19.35 -16.17 -9.52
CA MET A 1 -18.59 -15.35 -8.54
C MET A 1 -17.15 -15.30 -9.02
N ASN A 2 -16.71 -14.15 -9.51
CA ASN A 2 -15.34 -13.95 -9.97
C ASN A 2 -14.41 -14.13 -8.77
N LYS A 3 -13.50 -15.11 -8.83
CA LYS A 3 -12.43 -15.29 -7.86
C LYS A 3 -11.60 -13.99 -7.84
N LEU A 4 -11.77 -13.18 -6.79
CA LEU A 4 -10.73 -12.21 -6.43
C LEU A 4 -9.45 -13.02 -6.21
N PRO A 5 -8.31 -12.63 -6.79
CA PRO A 5 -7.10 -13.41 -6.59
C PRO A 5 -6.74 -13.36 -5.11
N ASP A 6 -6.74 -14.53 -4.49
CA ASP A 6 -6.17 -14.77 -3.18
C ASP A 6 -4.73 -14.26 -3.14
N ASP A 7 -4.42 -13.59 -2.03
CA ASP A 7 -3.15 -13.06 -1.57
C ASP A 7 -2.45 -11.96 -2.39
N PHE A 8 -2.63 -10.71 -1.94
CA PHE A 8 -1.74 -9.57 -2.21
C PHE A 8 -0.25 -9.94 -2.19
N LYS A 9 0.14 -10.90 -1.34
CA LYS A 9 1.49 -11.45 -1.24
C LYS A 9 1.96 -12.12 -2.53
N GLU A 10 1.10 -12.90 -3.19
CA GLU A 10 1.41 -13.53 -4.47
C GLU A 10 1.55 -12.48 -5.57
N ILE A 11 0.63 -11.51 -5.63
CA ILE A 11 0.69 -10.43 -6.62
C ILE A 11 1.98 -9.62 -6.46
N VAL A 12 2.32 -9.22 -5.23
CA VAL A 12 3.55 -8.51 -4.91
C VAL A 12 4.79 -9.30 -5.34
N LYS A 13 4.78 -10.62 -5.13
CA LYS A 13 5.89 -11.51 -5.52
C LYS A 13 6.01 -11.63 -7.04
N ILE A 14 4.91 -11.95 -7.74
CA ILE A 14 4.86 -12.14 -9.19
C ILE A 14 5.25 -10.85 -9.92
N LYS A 15 4.65 -9.72 -9.50
CA LYS A 15 4.86 -8.40 -10.10
C LYS A 15 6.09 -7.68 -9.56
N LYS A 16 6.85 -8.29 -8.64
CA LYS A 16 8.06 -7.75 -8.02
C LYS A 16 7.86 -6.34 -7.42
N ILE A 17 6.68 -6.09 -6.86
CA ILE A 17 6.32 -4.80 -6.25
C ILE A 17 7.14 -4.63 -4.97
N ARG A 18 7.83 -3.49 -4.84
CA ARG A 18 8.66 -3.19 -3.66
C ARG A 18 7.98 -2.26 -2.67
N ALA A 19 7.11 -1.39 -3.17
CA ALA A 19 6.35 -0.46 -2.36
C ALA A 19 5.05 -0.07 -3.07
N TRP A 20 4.04 0.30 -2.28
CA TRP A 20 2.75 0.81 -2.73
C TRP A 20 2.45 2.10 -1.97
N SER A 21 2.37 3.23 -2.70
CA SER A 21 1.97 4.51 -2.11
C SER A 21 0.46 4.54 -1.87
N VAL A 22 0.06 4.79 -0.63
CA VAL A 22 -1.35 4.78 -0.23
C VAL A 22 -1.90 6.16 0.06
N ASP A 23 -1.04 7.09 0.47
CA ASP A 23 -1.42 8.45 0.82
C ASP A 23 -0.20 9.38 0.72
N GLU A 24 -0.39 10.68 0.92
CA GLU A 24 0.69 11.66 0.97
C GLU A 24 0.44 12.73 2.05
N CYS A 25 1.52 13.27 2.60
CA CYS A 25 1.44 14.37 3.55
C CYS A 25 0.90 15.63 2.86
N ALA A 26 -0.24 16.16 3.31
CA ALA A 26 -0.84 17.37 2.71
C ALA A 26 0.04 18.65 2.75
N LYS A 27 1.10 18.68 3.60
CA LYS A 27 1.97 19.85 3.76
C LYS A 27 3.26 19.76 2.94
N CYS A 28 3.94 18.61 2.97
CA CYS A 28 5.23 18.42 2.29
C CYS A 28 5.18 17.39 1.16
N HIS A 29 4.01 16.84 0.85
CA HIS A 29 3.76 15.84 -0.20
C HIS A 29 4.66 14.59 -0.13
N ALA A 30 5.18 14.28 1.06
CA ALA A 30 5.89 13.04 1.29
C ALA A 30 4.91 11.86 1.16
N LYS A 31 5.26 10.86 0.34
CA LYS A 31 4.40 9.70 0.10
C LYS A 31 4.47 8.73 1.27
N PHE A 32 3.32 8.26 1.72
CA PHE A 32 3.19 7.17 2.68
C PHE A 32 3.01 5.86 1.95
N ASN A 33 3.77 4.84 2.35
CA ASN A 33 3.90 3.61 1.56
C ASN A 33 3.75 2.37 2.42
N PHE A 34 3.11 1.33 1.87
CA PHE A 34 3.41 -0.04 2.27
C PHE A 34 4.65 -0.53 1.53
N MET A 35 5.68 -0.92 2.24
CA MET A 35 6.90 -1.54 1.71
C MET A 35 6.83 -3.06 1.86
N PHE A 36 7.19 -3.77 0.80
CA PHE A 36 7.20 -5.24 0.78
C PHE A 36 8.64 -5.74 0.69
N ARG A 37 9.14 -6.32 1.78
CA ARG A 37 10.54 -6.78 1.86
C ARG A 37 10.60 -8.13 2.54
N GLN A 38 11.26 -9.10 1.89
CA GLN A 38 11.49 -10.44 2.46
C GLN A 38 10.19 -11.11 2.97
N GLY A 39 9.08 -10.94 2.24
CA GLY A 39 7.77 -11.50 2.61
C GLY A 39 7.05 -10.79 3.76
N LYS A 40 7.63 -9.71 4.31
CA LYS A 40 7.05 -8.85 5.34
C LYS A 40 6.51 -7.55 4.75
N VAL A 41 5.56 -6.95 5.46
CA VAL A 41 4.96 -5.65 5.16
C VAL A 41 5.42 -4.64 6.20
N PHE A 42 5.79 -3.45 5.75
CA PHE A 42 6.09 -2.31 6.61
C PHE A 42 5.29 -1.12 6.13
N PHE A 43 4.74 -0.32 7.03
CA PHE A 43 4.14 0.95 6.68
C PHE A 43 5.12 2.07 7.00
N ASP A 44 5.51 2.83 5.98
CA ASP A 44 6.35 4.03 6.13
C ASP A 44 5.48 5.28 6.03
N GLY A 45 5.23 5.90 7.18
CA GLY A 45 4.53 7.17 7.33
C GLY A 45 5.46 8.36 7.57
N THR A 46 6.74 8.24 7.22
CA THR A 46 7.74 9.27 7.51
C THR A 46 7.53 10.50 6.61
N CYS A 47 7.56 11.69 7.21
CA CYS A 47 7.55 12.96 6.48
C CYS A 47 8.39 13.99 7.23
N ASP A 48 8.87 15.03 6.53
CA ASP A 48 9.65 16.10 7.15
C ASP A 48 8.82 17.01 8.09
N CYS A 49 7.49 16.88 8.05
CA CYS A 49 6.58 17.63 8.92
C CYS A 49 6.43 17.00 10.31
N SER A 50 6.95 15.80 10.54
CA SER A 50 6.80 15.07 11.80
C SER A 50 8.07 14.25 12.10
N PRO A 51 8.20 13.61 13.27
CA PRO A 51 9.40 12.84 13.60
C PRO A 51 9.73 11.79 12.52
N ARG A 52 11.03 11.65 12.23
CA ARG A 52 11.57 10.62 11.33
C ARG A 52 11.43 9.22 11.97
N ASP A 53 11.52 8.17 11.15
CA ASP A 53 11.37 6.76 11.54
C ASP A 53 9.97 6.35 12.00
N LYS A 54 8.93 6.79 11.28
CA LYS A 54 7.56 6.27 11.45
C LYS A 54 7.30 4.97 10.72
N SER A 55 8.36 4.32 10.24
CA SER A 55 8.30 2.99 9.66
C SER A 55 7.96 1.97 10.73
N ARG A 56 6.82 1.27 10.57
CA ARG A 56 6.38 0.21 11.49
C ARG A 56 6.14 -1.09 10.75
N ILE A 57 6.29 -2.22 11.44
CA ILE A 57 5.83 -3.51 10.93
C ILE A 57 4.30 -3.43 10.77
N SER A 58 3.82 -3.96 9.67
CA SER A 58 2.42 -3.99 9.27
C SER A 58 2.05 -5.39 8.77
N THR A 59 0.78 -5.62 8.49
CA THR A 59 0.26 -6.92 8.06
C THR A 59 -0.36 -6.88 6.67
N TRP A 60 -0.46 -8.04 6.04
CA TRP A 60 -1.23 -8.18 4.80
C TRP A 60 -2.73 -7.89 4.99
N GLY A 61 -3.25 -8.05 6.22
CA GLY A 61 -4.61 -7.65 6.59
C GLY A 61 -4.81 -6.14 6.48
N GLU A 62 -3.89 -5.33 7.02
CA GLU A 62 -3.94 -3.86 6.90
C GLU A 62 -3.85 -3.41 5.43
N VAL A 63 -3.04 -4.08 4.61
CA VAL A 63 -2.98 -3.84 3.16
C VAL A 63 -4.35 -4.09 2.51
N ALA A 64 -5.01 -5.19 2.88
CA ALA A 64 -6.33 -5.55 2.38
C ALA A 64 -7.42 -4.56 2.85
N GLU A 65 -7.37 -4.11 4.10
CA GLU A 65 -8.29 -3.10 4.65
C GLU A 65 -8.15 -1.77 3.90
N VAL A 66 -6.92 -1.29 3.69
CA VAL A 66 -6.68 -0.05 2.92
C VAL A 66 -7.13 -0.20 1.47
N TYR A 67 -6.87 -1.34 0.84
CA TYR A 67 -7.36 -1.62 -0.52
C TYR A 67 -8.89 -1.64 -0.61
N ASN A 68 -9.55 -2.23 0.37
CA ASN A 68 -11.01 -2.35 0.41
C ASN A 68 -11.72 -1.12 0.98
N ASN A 69 -10.98 -0.10 1.43
CA ASN A 69 -11.58 1.11 2.00
C ASN A 69 -12.37 1.87 0.92
N GLN A 70 -13.70 1.76 0.99
CA GLN A 70 -14.64 2.31 0.00
C GLN A 70 -14.90 3.81 0.16
N GLN A 71 -14.40 4.46 1.23
CA GLN A 71 -14.68 5.88 1.50
C GLN A 71 -13.94 6.85 0.56
N SER A 72 -13.10 6.35 -0.34
CA SER A 72 -12.45 7.18 -1.37
C SER A 72 -12.52 6.50 -2.74
N LEU A 73 -13.55 6.86 -3.51
CA LEU A 73 -13.74 6.45 -4.91
C LEU A 73 -12.48 6.72 -5.76
N VAL A 74 -11.82 7.85 -5.51
CA VAL A 74 -10.57 8.26 -6.21
C VAL A 74 -9.39 7.36 -5.85
N LEU A 75 -9.27 6.94 -4.58
CA LEU A 75 -8.23 6.01 -4.17
C LEU A 75 -8.48 4.61 -4.76
N LYS A 76 -9.74 4.16 -4.82
CA LYS A 76 -10.12 2.86 -5.40
C LYS A 76 -9.69 2.72 -6.86
N GLU A 77 -9.81 3.76 -7.69
CA GLU A 77 -9.35 3.71 -9.09
C GLU A 77 -7.81 3.66 -9.19
N LYS A 78 -7.09 4.49 -8.42
CA LYS A 78 -5.62 4.46 -8.36
C LYS A 78 -5.12 3.09 -7.88
N TYR A 79 -5.82 2.48 -6.93
CA TYR A 79 -5.49 1.16 -6.40
C TYR A 79 -5.79 0.05 -7.39
N GLN A 80 -6.93 0.09 -8.09
CA GLN A 80 -7.20 -0.88 -9.15
C GLN A 80 -6.15 -0.80 -10.27
N LEU A 81 -5.68 0.38 -10.65
CA LEU A 81 -4.59 0.53 -11.62
C LEU A 81 -3.29 -0.09 -11.11
N PHE A 82 -2.92 0.15 -9.85
CA PHE A 82 -1.73 -0.42 -9.23
C PHE A 82 -1.72 -1.96 -9.27
N TRP A 83 -2.86 -2.60 -9.03
CA TRP A 83 -2.97 -4.06 -9.02
C TRP A 83 -3.25 -4.68 -10.41
N LYS A 84 -3.83 -3.91 -11.35
CA LYS A 84 -4.15 -4.36 -12.72
C LYS A 84 -3.01 -4.21 -13.74
N LEU A 85 -1.86 -3.60 -13.39
CA LEU A 85 -0.74 -3.48 -14.32
C LEU A 85 -0.22 -4.86 -14.76
N ASP A 86 -0.59 -5.29 -15.97
CA ASP A 86 -0.03 -6.42 -16.73
C ASP A 86 1.50 -6.30 -16.85
#